data_AF-A0A3D6CKD9-F1
#
_entry.id   AF-A0A3D6CKD9-F1
#
_cell.length_a   1.000
_cell.length_b   1.000
_cell.length_c   1.000
_cell.angle_alpha   90.00
_cell.angle_beta   90.00
_cell.angle_gamma   90.00
#
_symmetry.space_group_name_H-M   'P 1'
#
loop_
_entity.id
_entity.type
_entity.pdbx_description
1 polymer ?
#
loop_
_entity_poly.entity_id
_entity_poly.type
_entity_poly.pdbx_seq_one_letter_code
_entity_poly.pdbx_strand_id
1 'polypeptide(L)'
;ALVRIEQLFPLHLEKIQKVIDRYPNVKNYVWAQEEPRNMGAWSFMLERFDLVKLSVCSRKYYAVPAAGSSTRFKKRHKAVIDSVFTHNE
;
A
#
# COMPACT_ATOMS: atom_id res chain seq x y z
N ALA A 1 1.36 6.17 -11.50
CA ALA A 1 2.69 5.52 -11.50
C ALA A 1 2.72 4.45 -10.41
N LEU A 2 3.52 3.39 -10.58
CA LEU A 2 3.78 2.40 -9.53
C LEU A 2 5.19 2.60 -9.00
N VAL A 3 5.32 2.80 -7.69
CA VAL A 3 6.61 3.00 -7.01
C VAL A 3 6.77 1.91 -5.97
N ARG A 4 7.91 1.22 -5.99
CA ARG A 4 8.24 0.19 -5.00
C ARG A 4 9.10 0.78 -3.89
N ILE A 5 8.79 0.42 -2.65
CA ILE A 5 9.64 0.69 -1.49
C ILE A 5 10.40 -0.59 -1.18
N GLU A 6 11.62 -0.70 -1.72
CA GLU A 6 12.46 -1.89 -1.57
C GLU A 6 13.05 -2.01 -0.15
N GLN A 7 13.17 -0.89 0.57
CA GLN A 7 13.67 -0.87 1.93
C GLN A 7 12.72 -0.11 2.84
N LEU A 8 12.09 -0.83 3.77
CA LEU A 8 11.20 -0.27 4.78
C LEU A 8 11.98 0.32 5.97
N PHE A 9 13.13 -0.26 6.34
CA PHE A 9 13.91 0.19 7.48
C PHE A 9 15.43 0.16 7.23
N PRO A 10 16.17 1.25 7.55
CA PRO A 10 15.64 2.59 7.83
C PRO A 10 14.88 3.17 6.62
N LEU A 11 13.88 4.01 6.88
CA LEU A 11 13.05 4.62 5.85
C LEU A 11 13.79 5.82 5.22
N HIS A 12 14.13 5.72 3.94
CA HIS A 12 14.93 6.74 3.24
C HIS A 12 14.05 7.86 2.66
N LEU A 13 13.56 8.76 3.52
CA LEU A 13 12.62 9.82 3.14
C LEU A 13 13.12 10.70 1.98
N GLU A 14 14.39 11.10 1.98
CA GLU A 14 14.96 11.91 0.89
C GLU A 14 14.89 11.24 -0.49
N LYS A 15 15.16 9.93 -0.54
CA LYS A 15 15.08 9.17 -1.80
C LYS A 15 13.63 9.06 -2.26
N ILE A 16 12.70 8.91 -1.33
CA ILE A 16 11.28 8.82 -1.66
C ILE A 16 10.76 10.18 -2.15
N GLN A 17 11.14 11.29 -1.49
CA GLN A 17 10.77 12.64 -1.90
C GLN A 17 11.21 12.93 -3.34
N LYS A 18 12.47 12.60 -3.69
CA LYS A 18 12.97 12.75 -5.07
C LYS A 18 12.14 11.96 -6.09
N VAL A 19 11.53 10.84 -5.70
CA VAL A 19 10.63 10.08 -6.59
C VAL A 19 9.27 10.75 -6.69
N ILE A 20 8.73 11.27 -5.58
CA ILE A 20 7.46 12.00 -5.53
C ILE A 20 7.54 13.25 -6.41
N ASP A 21 8.63 14.02 -6.33
CA ASP A 21 8.84 15.26 -7.09
C ASP A 21 8.79 15.07 -8.61
N ARG A 22 9.00 13.84 -9.11
CA ARG A 22 8.85 13.52 -10.54
C ARG A 22 7.39 13.51 -11.01
N TYR A 23 6.42 13.60 -10.11
CA TYR A 23 4.99 13.52 -10.40
C TYR A 23 4.21 14.70 -9.79
N PRO A 24 4.42 15.94 -10.28
CA PRO A 24 3.90 17.16 -9.65
C PRO A 24 2.36 17.29 -9.66
N ASN A 25 1.67 16.59 -10.57
CA ASN A 25 0.21 16.69 -10.75
C ASN A 25 -0.57 15.58 -10.03
N VAL A 26 0.05 14.85 -9.10
CA VAL A 26 -0.60 13.76 -8.37
C VAL A 26 -1.60 14.31 -7.36
N LYS A 27 -2.83 13.82 -7.43
CA LYS A 27 -3.90 14.16 -6.48
C LYS A 27 -3.98 13.21 -5.30
N ASN A 28 -3.69 11.92 -5.54
CA ASN A 28 -3.90 10.84 -4.57
C ASN A 28 -2.66 9.95 -4.49
N TYR A 29 -2.23 9.65 -3.26
CA TYR A 29 -1.16 8.70 -2.98
C TYR A 29 -1.75 7.48 -2.25
N VAL A 30 -1.45 6.29 -2.77
CA VAL A 30 -2.00 5.03 -2.28
C VAL A 30 -0.85 4.11 -1.85
N TRP A 31 -0.91 3.63 -0.62
CA TRP A 31 -0.15 2.47 -0.16
C TRP A 31 -0.90 1.20 -0.55
N ALA A 32 -0.37 0.45 -1.50
CA ALA A 32 -0.92 -0.83 -1.94
C ALA A 32 -0.15 -1.97 -1.29
N GLN A 33 -0.85 -2.90 -0.62
CA GLN A 33 -0.23 -4.10 -0.05
C GLN A 33 -1.17 -5.31 -0.15
N GLU A 34 -0.62 -6.52 -0.26
CA GLU A 34 -1.43 -7.73 -0.32
C GLU A 34 -1.85 -8.23 1.07
N GLU A 35 -1.16 -7.82 2.11
CA GLU A 35 -1.40 -8.20 3.49
C GLU A 35 -2.71 -7.58 4.03
N PRO A 36 -3.32 -8.20 5.06
CA PRO A 36 -4.36 -7.55 5.87
C PRO A 36 -3.93 -6.18 6.36
N ARG A 37 -4.87 -5.24 6.50
CA ARG A 37 -4.60 -3.86 6.94
C ARG A 37 -3.90 -3.77 8.32
N ASN A 38 -4.10 -4.75 9.19
CA ASN A 38 -3.41 -4.87 10.47
C ASN A 38 -2.04 -5.58 10.40
N MET A 39 -1.55 -5.87 9.20
CA MET A 39 -0.32 -6.60 8.93
C MET A 39 0.47 -5.88 7.83
N GLY A 40 1.63 -6.43 7.48
CA GLY A 40 2.53 -5.82 6.51
C GLY A 40 3.08 -4.49 7.03
N ALA A 41 3.41 -3.59 6.11
CA ALA A 41 4.07 -2.34 6.45
C ALA A 41 3.10 -1.18 6.74
N TRP A 42 1.78 -1.36 6.56
CA TRP A 42 0.83 -0.25 6.66
C TRP A 42 0.95 0.53 7.98
N SER A 43 0.96 -0.14 9.13
CA SER A 43 1.10 0.55 10.43
C SER A 43 2.42 1.30 10.56
N PHE A 44 3.52 0.73 10.03
CA PHE A 44 4.83 1.40 10.02
C PHE A 44 4.81 2.66 9.14
N MET A 45 4.26 2.55 7.92
CA MET A 45 4.13 3.69 7.00
C MET A 45 3.20 4.75 7.59
N LEU A 46 2.08 4.36 8.20
CA LEU A 46 1.15 5.29 8.85
C LEU A 46 1.81 6.12 9.96
N GLU A 47 2.78 5.55 10.68
CA GLU A 47 3.43 6.18 11.82
C GLU A 47 4.74 6.92 11.47
N ARG A 48 5.38 6.58 10.33
CA ARG A 48 6.71 7.07 9.96
C ARG A 48 6.77 7.81 8.62
N PHE A 49 5.71 7.80 7.83
CA PHE A 49 5.68 8.43 6.51
C PHE A 49 4.85 9.70 6.54
N ASP A 50 5.54 10.84 6.56
CA ASP A 50 4.97 12.18 6.72
C ASP A 50 5.08 13.05 5.44
N LEU A 51 5.71 12.56 4.37
CA LEU A 51 5.91 13.31 3.13
C LEU A 51 4.60 13.68 2.43
N VAL A 52 3.65 12.75 2.39
CA VAL A 52 2.32 12.94 1.78
C VAL A 52 1.27 12.10 2.50
N LYS A 53 0.00 12.50 2.42
CA LYS A 53 -1.11 11.72 2.96
C LYS A 53 -1.33 10.46 2.12
N LEU A 54 -1.12 9.29 2.74
CA LEU A 54 -1.39 7.99 2.13
C LEU A 54 -2.82 7.51 2.47
N SER A 55 -3.54 7.04 1.45
CA SER A 55 -4.64 6.09 1.64
C SER A 55 -4.12 4.66 1.50
N VAL A 56 -4.86 3.66 1.99
CA VAL A 56 -4.42 2.25 1.95
C VAL A 56 -5.38 1.36 1.18
N CYS A 57 -4.85 0.68 0.17
CA CYS A 57 -5.50 -0.41 -0.54
C CYS A 57 -4.88 -1.73 -0.08
N SER A 58 -5.64 -2.47 0.74
CA SER A 58 -5.18 -3.71 1.35
C SER A 58 -6.34 -4.65 1.62
N ARG A 59 -6.02 -5.88 2.06
CA ARG A 59 -7.06 -6.79 2.56
C ARG A 59 -7.65 -6.21 3.85
N LYS A 60 -8.92 -6.53 4.12
CA LYS A 60 -9.56 -6.22 5.42
C LYS A 60 -8.73 -6.77 6.59
N TYR A 61 -9.00 -6.27 7.80
CA TYR A 61 -8.42 -6.84 9.02
C TYR A 61 -8.70 -8.35 9.08
N TYR A 62 -7.67 -9.13 9.40
CA TYR A 62 -7.78 -10.56 9.62
C TYR A 62 -6.93 -10.98 10.82
N ALA A 63 -7.38 -12.00 11.53
CA ALA A 63 -6.60 -12.64 12.60
C ALA A 63 -5.46 -13.50 12.06
N VAL A 64 -5.45 -13.80 10.76
CA VAL A 64 -4.48 -14.70 10.10
C VAL A 64 -3.92 -14.08 8.82
N PRO A 65 -2.68 -14.41 8.40
CA PRO A 65 -2.04 -13.79 7.23
C PRO A 65 -2.77 -14.07 5.90
N ALA A 66 -3.19 -15.31 5.69
CA ALA A 66 -3.76 -15.78 4.44
C ALA A 66 -5.02 -16.63 4.65
N ALA A 67 -5.80 -16.80 3.59
CA ALA A 67 -6.83 -17.82 3.58
C ALA A 67 -6.19 -19.18 3.30
N GLY A 68 -6.56 -20.23 4.03
CA GLY A 68 -6.11 -21.60 3.73
C GLY A 68 -6.69 -22.17 2.43
N SER A 69 -7.76 -21.59 1.90
CA SER A 69 -8.34 -21.96 0.60
C SER A 69 -7.76 -21.10 -0.53
N SER A 70 -7.22 -21.76 -1.55
CA SER A 70 -6.66 -21.12 -2.76
C SER A 70 -7.71 -20.27 -3.51
N THR A 71 -8.94 -20.78 -3.66
CA THR A 71 -10.05 -20.05 -4.30
C THR A 71 -10.35 -18.76 -3.55
N ARG A 72 -10.42 -18.82 -2.20
CA ARG A 72 -10.68 -17.64 -1.38
C ARG A 72 -9.52 -16.64 -1.41
N PHE A 73 -8.27 -17.13 -1.45
CA PHE A 73 -7.09 -16.29 -1.60
C PHE A 73 -7.12 -15.53 -2.92
N LYS A 74 -7.28 -16.23 -4.06
CA LYS A 74 -7.33 -15.63 -5.40
C LYS A 74 -8.40 -14.55 -5.52
N LYS A 75 -9.62 -14.81 -5.02
CA LYS A 75 -10.72 -13.83 -5.02
C LYS A 75 -10.37 -12.56 -4.25
N ARG A 76 -9.75 -12.70 -3.07
CA ARG A 76 -9.35 -11.57 -2.22
C ARG A 76 -8.20 -10.77 -2.81
N HIS A 77 -7.18 -11.47 -3.33
CA HIS A 77 -6.01 -10.84 -3.93
C HIS A 77 -6.43 -10.01 -5.16
N LYS A 78 -7.26 -10.58 -6.04
CA LYS A 78 -7.85 -9.85 -7.17
C LYS A 78 -8.61 -8.59 -6.72
N ALA A 79 -9.48 -8.72 -5.72
CA ALA A 79 -10.25 -7.58 -5.21
C ALA A 79 -9.35 -6.43 -4.67
N VAL A 80 -8.19 -6.76 -4.08
CA VAL A 80 -7.23 -5.74 -3.64
C VAL A 80 -6.57 -5.06 -4.84
N ILE A 81 -6.08 -5.82 -5.82
CA ILE A 81 -5.49 -5.26 -7.04
C ILE A 81 -6.50 -4.34 -7.75
N ASP A 82 -7.74 -4.79 -7.92
CA ASP A 82 -8.79 -4.02 -8.57
C ASP A 82 -9.05 -2.71 -7.79
N SER A 83 -9.03 -2.75 -6.44
CA SER A 83 -9.22 -1.57 -5.59
C SER A 83 -8.13 -0.49 -5.72
N VAL A 84 -6.89 -0.87 -6.08
CA VAL A 84 -5.78 0.07 -6.26
C VAL A 84 -6.03 1.04 -7.41
N PHE A 85 -6.69 0.58 -8.47
CA PHE A 85 -6.90 1.35 -9.71
C PHE A 85 -8.30 1.95 -9.84
N THR A 86 -9.25 1.52 -9.00
CA THR A 86 -10.64 2.01 -9.00
C THR A 86 -10.89 3.15 -8.02
N HIS A 87 -9.92 3.50 -7.16
CA HIS A 87 -9.97 4.72 -6.35
C HIS A 87 -9.79 5.97 -7.23
N ASN A 88 -10.80 6.26 -8.05
CA ASN A 88 -10.97 7.53 -8.74
C ASN A 88 -12.36 8.06 -8.36
N GLU A 89 -12.32 9.18 -7.62
CA GLU A 89 -13.41 9.94 -6.97
C GLU A 89 -13.78 9.51 -5.54
#